data_AF-A0A356UBH0-F1
#
_entry.id   AF-A0A356UBH0-F1
#
_cell.length_a   1.000
_cell.length_b   1.000
_cell.length_c   1.000
_cell.angle_alpha   90.00
_cell.angle_beta   90.00
_cell.angle_gamma   90.00
#
_symmetry.space_group_name_H-M   'P 1'
#
loop_
_entity.id
_entity.type
_entity.pdbx_description
1 polymer ?
#
loop_
_entity_poly.entity_id
_entity_poly.type
_entity_poly.pdbx_seq_one_letter_code
_entity_poly.pdbx_strand_id
1 'polypeptide(L)' 'MVTNILVVDDEQAIADLVELYLKNEDYNVFKYYNGQDAL' A
#
# COMPACT_ATOMS: atom_id res chain seq x y z
N MET A 1 2.14 -18.30 -2.29
CA MET A 1 1.56 -17.42 -3.33
C MET A 1 1.76 -16.01 -2.82
N VAL A 2 2.48 -15.15 -3.54
CA VAL A 2 2.74 -13.78 -3.07
C VAL A 2 1.56 -12.92 -3.50
N THR A 3 0.82 -12.38 -2.53
CA THR A 3 -0.35 -11.53 -2.79
C THR A 3 0.11 -10.09 -2.99
N ASN A 4 -0.27 -9.51 -4.14
CA ASN A 4 -0.02 -8.12 -4.44
C ASN A 4 -1.20 -7.29 -3.90
N ILE A 5 -0.91 -6.32 -3.03
CA ILE A 5 -1.91 -5.46 -2.37
C ILE A 5 -1.68 -4.02 -2.82
N LEU A 6 -2.72 -3.41 -3.38
CA LEU A 6 -2.74 -2.00 -3.76
C LEU A 6 -3.43 -1.20 -2.67
N VAL A 7 -2.73 -0.22 -2.10
CA VAL A 7 -3.27 0.70 -1.09
C VAL A 7 -3.34 2.08 -1.71
N VAL A 8 -4.55 2.63 -1.82
CA VAL A 8 -4.78 3.99 -2.34
C VAL A 8 -5.46 4.77 -1.24
N ASP A 9 -4.73 5.74 -0.67
CA ASP A 9 -5.20 6.54 0.46
C ASP A 9 -4.62 7.96 0.35
N ASP A 10 -5.43 8.99 0.57
CA ASP A 10 -4.96 10.38 0.57
C ASP A 10 -4.13 10.72 1.82
N GLU A 11 -4.24 9.92 2.88
CA GLU A 11 -3.44 10.05 4.10
C GLU A 11 -2.15 9.23 4.02
N GLN A 12 -1.03 9.91 3.79
CA GLN A 12 0.30 9.27 3.73
C GLN A 12 0.62 8.45 4.99
N ALA A 13 0.24 8.94 6.17
CA ALA A 13 0.51 8.29 7.44
C ALA A 13 -0.19 6.93 7.57
N ILE A 14 -1.42 6.81 7.07
CA ILE A 14 -2.18 5.55 7.08
C ILE A 14 -1.60 4.58 6.06
N ALA A 15 -1.34 5.05 4.84
CA ALA A 15 -0.75 4.22 3.79
C ALA A 15 0.61 3.63 4.18
N ASP A 16 1.49 4.40 4.83
CA ASP A 16 2.78 3.92 5.33
C ASP A 16 2.61 2.87 6.44
N LEU A 17 1.65 3.08 7.35
CA LEU A 17 1.37 2.15 8.44
C LEU A 17 0.84 0.80 7.91
N VAL A 18 -0.06 0.84 6.92
CA VAL A 18 -0.60 -0.36 6.26
C VAL A 18 0.50 -1.08 5.47
N GLU A 19 1.34 -0.35 4.73
CA GLU A 19 2.49 -0.92 4.02
C GLU A 19 3.43 -1.64 4.99
N LEU A 20 3.77 -1.01 6.10
CA LEU A 20 4.67 -1.59 7.09
C LEU A 20 4.12 -2.91 7.66
N TYR A 21 2.82 -2.96 7.97
CA TYR A 21 2.17 -4.18 8.44
C TYR A 21 2.21 -5.31 7.39
N LEU A 22 1.83 -5.00 6.16
CA LEU A 22 1.73 -5.99 5.09
C LEU A 22 3.10 -6.44 4.58
N LYS A 23 4.10 -5.56 4.52
CA LYS A 23 5.50 -5.93 4.22
C LYS A 23 6.10 -6.85 5.28
N ASN A 24 5.73 -6.67 6.55
CA ASN A 24 6.15 -7.58 7.62
C ASN A 24 5.58 -9.00 7.44
N GLU A 25 4.44 -9.13 6.75
CA GLU A 25 3.84 -10.42 6.41
C GLU A 25 4.33 -10.99 5.05
N ASP A 26 5.40 -10.43 4.48
CA ASP A 26 5.99 -10.85 3.19
C ASP A 26 5.07 -10.61 1.97
N TYR A 27 4.14 -9.64 2.07
CA TYR A 27 3.30 -9.22 0.93
C TYR A 27 3.96 -8.12 0.09
N ASN A 28 3.62 -8.11 -1.20
CA ASN A 28 4.00 -7.04 -2.11
C ASN A 28 2.98 -5.91 -2.05
N VAL A 29 3.34 -4.82 -1.41
CA VAL A 29 2.46 -3.65 -1.26
C VAL A 29 2.84 -2.57 -2.27
N PHE A 30 1.84 -2.07 -2.97
CA PHE A 30 1.92 -0.91 -3.85
C PHE A 30 1.07 0.20 -3.26
N LYS A 31 1.70 1.30 -2.82
CA LYS A 31 1.01 2.44 -2.22
C LYS A 31 0.93 3.62 -3.18
N TYR A 32 -0.22 4.26 -3.23
CA TYR A 32 -0.47 5.45 -4.05
C TYR A 32 -1.23 6.49 -3.22
N TYR A 33 -0.81 7.75 -3.33
CA TYR A 33 -1.36 8.86 -2.54
C TYR A 33 -2.38 9.70 -3.31
N ASN A 34 -2.52 9.43 -4.59
CA ASN A 34 -3.52 10.04 -5.45
C ASN A 34 -4.12 8.94 -6.32
N GLY A 35 -5.45 8.93 -6.48
CA GLY A 35 -6.13 8.05 -7.43
C GLY A 35 -5.66 8.26 -8.88
N GLN A 36 -5.01 9.39 -9.16
CA GLN A 36 -4.41 9.71 -10.45
C GLN A 36 -3.05 9.03 -10.66
N ASP A 37 -2.28 8.79 -9.60
CA ASP A 37 -1.04 7.99 -9.66
C ASP A 37 -1.34 6.48 -9.69
N ALA A 38 -2.53 6.07 -9.26
CA ALA A 38 -2.98 4.68 -9.20
C ALA A 38 -3.58 4.14 -10.52
N LEU A 39 -3.64 4.95 -11.58
CA LEU A 39 -4.37 4.71 -12.83
C LEU A 39 -3.45 4.19 -13.95
#